data_AF-A0A7X9FJ57-F1
#
_entry.id   AF-A0A7X9FJ57-F1
#
_cell.length_a   1.000
_cell.length_b   1.000
_cell.length_c   1.000
_cell.angle_alpha   90.00
_cell.angle_beta   90.00
_cell.angle_gamma   90.00
#
_symmetry.space_group_name_H-M   'P 1'
#
loop_
_entity.id
_entity.type
_entity.pdbx_description
1 polymer ?
#
loop_
_entity_poly.entity_id
_entity_poly.type
_entity_poly.pdbx_seq_one_letter_code
_entity_poly.pdbx_strand_id
1 'polypeptide(L)' 'MKDIPLSHRIIVALDVPDAGKALDLAERIGPRAGFCKIGLELFLASGFAVADRLAD' A
#
# COMPACT_ATOMS: atom_id res chain seq x y z
N MET A 1 -13.80 22.72 5.66
CA MET A 1 -12.98 21.66 5.03
C MET A 1 -12.55 20.71 6.14
N LYS A 2 -12.61 19.39 5.95
CA LYS A 2 -12.14 18.45 6.99
C LYS A 2 -10.63 18.60 7.16
N ASP A 3 -10.17 18.65 8.40
CA ASP A 3 -8.74 18.66 8.71
C ASP A 3 -8.19 17.24 8.60
N ILE A 4 -7.70 16.90 7.42
CA ILE A 4 -7.12 15.59 7.11
C ILE A 4 -5.59 15.74 7.15
N PRO A 5 -4.85 14.94 7.93
CA PRO A 5 -3.39 14.95 7.91
C PRO A 5 -2.84 14.74 6.50
N LEU A 6 -1.74 15.40 6.13
CA LEU A 6 -1.17 15.31 4.77
C LEU A 6 -0.90 13.86 4.34
N SER A 7 -0.40 13.02 5.24
CA SER A 7 -0.15 11.59 5.00
C SER A 7 -1.41 10.79 4.67
N HIS A 8 -2.60 11.28 5.06
CA HIS A 8 -3.89 10.62 4.81
C HIS A 8 -4.61 11.19 3.58
N ARG A 9 -4.02 12.18 2.90
CA ARG A 9 -4.60 12.76 1.68
C ARG A 9 -4.19 12.02 0.41
N ILE A 10 -3.21 11.14 0.51
CA ILE A 10 -2.67 10.36 -0.61
C ILE A 10 -3.00 8.89 -0.37
N ILE A 11 -3.53 8.24 -1.41
CA ILE A 11 -3.64 6.78 -1.49
C ILE A 11 -2.67 6.34 -2.58
N VAL A 12 -1.65 5.57 -2.21
CA VAL A 12 -0.62 5.08 -3.12
C VAL A 12 -1.12 3.83 -3.85
N ALA A 13 -1.02 3.77 -5.18
CA ALA A 13 -1.30 2.55 -5.91
C ALA A 13 -0.06 1.62 -5.91
N LEU A 14 -0.17 0.44 -5.29
CA LEU A 14 0.85 -0.62 -5.36
C LEU A 14 0.54 -1.53 -6.55
N ASP A 15 0.76 -1.00 -7.76
CA ASP A 15 0.48 -1.70 -9.03
C ASP A 15 1.73 -2.44 -9.52
N VAL A 16 2.03 -3.56 -8.85
CA VAL A 16 3.18 -4.43 -9.13
C VAL A 16 2.77 -5.90 -9.05
N PRO A 17 3.41 -6.81 -9.82
CA PRO A 17 2.90 -8.17 -9.99
C PRO A 17 3.21 -9.12 -8.81
N ASP A 18 4.06 -8.73 -7.86
CA ASP A 18 4.48 -9.58 -6.74
C ASP A 18 4.54 -8.83 -5.40
N ALA A 19 4.32 -9.56 -4.31
CA ALA A 19 4.26 -9.02 -2.96
C ALA A 19 5.57 -8.37 -2.50
N GLY A 20 6.73 -8.90 -2.93
CA GLY A 20 8.03 -8.35 -2.56
C GLY A 20 8.19 -6.92 -3.04
N LYS A 21 7.93 -6.66 -4.32
CA LYS A 21 7.96 -5.30 -4.88
C LYS A 21 6.95 -4.36 -4.23
N ALA A 22 5.79 -4.87 -3.82
CA ALA A 22 4.77 -4.06 -3.15
C ALA A 22 5.25 -3.58 -1.77
N LEU A 23 5.86 -4.48 -1.00
CA LEU A 23 6.43 -4.19 0.31
C LEU A 23 7.64 -3.24 0.19
N ASP A 24 8.54 -3.49 -0.75
CA ASP A 24 9.70 -2.61 -1.00
C ASP A 24 9.26 -1.18 -1.37
N LEU A 25 8.20 -1.05 -2.19
CA LEU A 25 7.67 0.25 -2.57
C LEU A 25 7.02 0.96 -1.37
N ALA A 26 6.26 0.23 -0.55
CA ALA A 26 5.66 0.76 0.67
C ALA A 26 6.72 1.25 1.66
N GLU A 27 7.79 0.48 1.88
CA GLU A 27 8.89 0.84 2.77
C GLU A 27 9.61 2.11 2.29
N ARG A 28 9.89 2.23 0.99
CA ARG A 28 10.51 3.44 0.40
C ARG A 28 9.68 4.70 0.60
N ILE A 29 8.35 4.58 0.53
CA ILE A 29 7.43 5.69 0.78
C ILE A 29 7.43 6.03 2.27
N GLY A 30 7.36 5.02 3.12
CA GLY A 30 7.39 5.13 4.57
C GLY A 30 6.24 6.00 5.10
N PRO A 31 6.45 6.83 6.13
CA PRO A 31 5.39 7.56 6.82
C PRO A 31 4.76 8.71 6.00
N ARG A 32 5.18 8.90 4.74
CA ARG A 32 4.68 9.97 3.86
C ARG A 32 3.27 9.69 3.33
N ALA A 33 2.84 8.42 3.30
CA ALA A 33 1.47 8.04 2.95
C ALA A 33 0.96 6.98 3.94
N GLY A 34 -0.24 7.18 4.46
CA GLY A 34 -0.88 6.26 5.42
C GLY A 34 -1.83 5.25 4.76
N PHE A 35 -2.06 5.37 3.45
CA PHE A 35 -2.94 4.48 2.72
C PHE A 35 -2.30 4.03 1.41
N CYS A 36 -2.52 2.76 1.09
CA CYS A 36 -2.22 2.21 -0.21
C CYS A 36 -3.41 1.43 -0.77
N LYS A 37 -3.39 1.23 -2.08
CA LYS A 37 -4.32 0.39 -2.83
C LYS A 37 -3.56 -0.84 -3.30
N ILE A 38 -4.11 -2.00 -3.01
CA ILE A 38 -3.67 -3.29 -3.55
C ILE A 38 -4.45 -3.54 -4.85
N GLY A 39 -3.73 -3.78 -5.96
CA GLY A 39 -4.32 -4.19 -7.24
C GLY A 39 -4.90 -5.60 -7.17
N LEU A 40 -5.91 -5.90 -8.00
CA LEU A 40 -6.54 -7.23 -8.03
C LEU A 40 -5.56 -8.33 -8.43
N GLU A 41 -4.68 -8.08 -9.40
CA GLU A 41 -3.64 -9.03 -9.81
C GLU A 41 -2.71 -9.40 -8.64
N LEU A 42 -2.18 -8.39 -7.94
CA LEU A 42 -1.36 -8.57 -6.76
C LEU A 42 -2.09 -9.36 -5.65
N PHE A 43 -3.37 -9.03 -5.43
CA PHE A 43 -4.20 -9.73 -4.45
C PHE A 43 -4.44 -11.20 -4.85
N LEU A 44 -4.73 -11.48 -6.11
CA LEU A 44 -4.92 -12.86 -6.58
C LEU A 44 -3.61 -13.67 -6.50
N ALA A 45 -2.46 -13.03 -6.70
CA ALA A 45 -1.16 -13.67 -6.59
C ALA A 45 -0.74 -13.97 -5.12
N SER A 46 -1.14 -13.11 -4.17
CA SER A 46 -0.58 -13.12 -2.80
C SER A 46 -1.61 -13.38 -1.69
N GLY A 47 -2.90 -13.31 -1.99
CA GLY A 47 -3.99 -13.40 -1.02
C GLY A 47 -3.94 -12.29 0.04
N PHE A 48 -4.50 -12.57 1.22
CA PHE A 48 -4.52 -11.62 2.33
C PHE A 48 -3.15 -11.36 2.96
N ALA A 49 -2.17 -12.27 2.78
CA ALA A 49 -0.86 -12.13 3.40
C ALA A 49 -0.15 -10.82 3.00
N VAL A 50 -0.33 -10.32 1.77
CA VAL A 50 0.23 -9.02 1.37
C VAL A 50 -0.45 -7.85 2.08
N ALA A 51 -1.74 -7.94 2.34
CA ALA A 51 -2.49 -6.91 3.06
C ALA A 51 -2.10 -6.89 4.54
N ASP A 52 -1.98 -8.06 5.17
CA ASP A 52 -1.56 -8.18 6.57
C ASP A 52 -0.17 -7.54 6.76
N ARG A 53 0.78 -7.86 5.88
CA ARG A 53 2.15 -7.32 5.90
C ARG A 53 2.24 -5.81 5.65
N LEU A 54 1.31 -5.25 4.89
CA LEU A 54 1.26 -3.80 4.61
C LEU A 54 0.55 -3.01 5.72
N ALA A 55 -0.23 -3.70 6.55
CA ALA A 55 -0.97 -3.11 7.66
C ALA A 55 -0.19 -3.16 8.99
N ASP A 56 0.80 -4.05 9.09
CA ASP A 56 1.79 -4.13 10.19
C ASP A 56 2.68 -2.87 10.26
#